data_AF-A0A838J6U6-F1
#
_entry.id   AF-A0A838J6U6-F1
#
_cell.length_a   1.000
_cell.length_b   1.000
_cell.length_c   1.000
_cell.angle_alpha   90.00
_cell.angle_beta   90.00
_cell.angle_gamma   90.00
#
_symmetry.space_group_name_H-M   'P 1'
#
loop_
_entity.id
_entity.type
_entity.pdbx_description
1 polymer ?
#
loop_
_entity_poly.entity_id
_entity_poly.type
_entity_poly.pdbx_seq_one_letter_code
_entity_poly.pdbx_strand_id
1 'polypeptide(L)'
;MAPQTDAIYGQPTAAPATSKRPRYTFVALAGMVVCLSIIVLWLAVLAPWWVGVNDQWNYGNSRLTQLDADVGHNGVSHFIAEYYHHEIVIIELPLSNPNTHHVYIMAGLYEGKNQPAILLSIADANHDGKPDLVVAIKDTNFQTVLYNTGTAFSGGQQ
;
A
#
# COMPACT_ATOMS: atom_id res chain seq x y z
N MET A 1 52.41 93.71 7.88
CA MET A 1 51.16 93.36 7.19
C MET A 1 51.20 91.86 6.92
N ALA A 2 50.54 91.08 7.77
CA ALA A 2 50.29 89.65 7.58
C ALA A 2 48.88 89.46 6.97
N PRO A 3 48.41 88.24 6.71
CA PRO A 3 48.73 87.42 5.54
C PRO A 3 47.42 87.02 4.80
N GLN A 4 47.50 86.34 3.65
CA GLN A 4 46.35 85.56 3.16
C GLN A 4 46.80 84.18 2.70
N THR A 5 46.32 83.18 3.46
CA THR A 5 46.18 81.78 3.05
C THR A 5 44.71 81.53 2.76
N ASP A 6 44.41 80.64 1.80
CA ASP A 6 43.30 79.67 1.79
C ASP A 6 43.11 79.19 0.33
N ALA A 7 42.70 77.98 -0.01
CA ALA A 7 42.73 76.65 0.55
C ALA A 7 42.33 75.74 -0.64
N ILE A 8 43.01 74.61 -0.83
CA ILE A 8 42.71 73.65 -1.91
C ILE A 8 41.39 72.94 -1.56
N TYR A 9 40.32 73.18 -2.32
CA TYR A 9 39.05 72.47 -2.18
C TYR A 9 39.14 71.06 -2.79
N GLY A 10 39.26 70.04 -1.94
CA GLY A 10 39.09 68.64 -2.32
C GLY A 10 37.63 68.30 -2.62
N GLN A 11 37.38 67.61 -3.73
CA GLN A 11 36.05 67.10 -4.09
C GLN A 11 35.60 66.03 -3.08
N PRO A 12 34.33 66.05 -2.63
CA PRO A 12 33.83 65.03 -1.72
C PRO A 12 33.68 63.69 -2.46
N THR A 13 34.42 62.67 -2.04
CA THR A 13 34.19 61.28 -2.43
C THR A 13 32.83 60.84 -1.91
N ALA A 14 31.89 60.54 -2.81
CA ALA A 14 30.58 60.00 -2.44
C ALA A 14 30.75 58.62 -1.76
N ALA A 15 30.21 58.47 -0.55
CA ALA A 15 30.21 57.19 0.17
C ALA A 15 29.32 56.16 -0.56
N PRO A 16 29.67 54.86 -0.55
CA PRO A 16 28.83 53.82 -1.15
C PRO A 16 27.51 53.68 -0.37
N ALA A 17 26.38 53.77 -1.07
CA ALA A 17 25.06 53.58 -0.48
C ALA A 17 24.89 52.12 0.00
N THR A 18 24.83 51.92 1.31
CA THR A 18 24.57 50.60 1.90
C THR A 18 23.10 50.23 1.72
N SER A 19 22.82 49.28 0.82
CA SER A 19 21.49 48.68 0.61
C SER A 19 21.05 47.92 1.87
N LYS A 20 20.10 48.49 2.63
CA LYS A 20 19.48 47.82 3.78
C LYS A 20 18.45 46.81 3.24
N ARG A 21 18.78 45.51 3.24
CA ARG A 21 17.78 44.46 2.95
C ARG A 21 16.63 44.57 3.97
N PRO A 22 15.37 44.71 3.54
CA PRO A 22 14.27 45.04 4.46
C PRO A 22 13.88 43.82 5.31
N ARG A 23 13.74 44.01 6.63
CA ARG A 23 13.32 42.99 7.63
C ARG A 23 12.08 42.17 7.21
N TYR A 24 11.22 42.73 6.36
CA TYR A 24 10.05 42.06 5.79
C TYR A 24 10.40 40.84 4.90
N THR A 25 11.55 40.82 4.21
CA THR A 25 11.95 39.66 3.39
C THR A 25 12.26 38.44 4.26
N PHE A 26 12.84 38.65 5.45
CA PHE A 26 13.12 37.55 6.38
C PHE A 26 11.83 36.97 6.97
N VAL A 27 10.89 37.84 7.36
CA VAL A 27 9.57 37.41 7.86
C VAL A 27 8.79 36.66 6.78
N ALA A 28 8.84 37.14 5.53
CA ALA A 28 8.21 36.48 4.40
C ALA A 28 8.82 35.09 4.12
N LEU A 29 10.16 34.96 4.17
CA LEU A 29 10.83 33.66 4.01
C LEU A 29 10.49 32.70 5.15
N ALA A 30 10.47 33.17 6.39
CA ALA A 30 10.06 32.35 7.54
C ALA A 30 8.61 31.87 7.39
N GLY A 31 7.69 32.76 6.99
CA GLY A 31 6.30 32.40 6.69
C GLY A 31 6.19 31.39 5.56
N MET A 32 6.98 31.55 4.49
CA MET A 32 7.03 30.59 3.38
C MET A 32 7.48 29.20 3.82
N VAL A 33 8.51 29.11 4.67
CA VAL A 33 8.97 27.82 5.21
C VAL A 33 7.88 27.15 6.04
N VAL A 34 7.17 27.91 6.88
CA VAL A 34 6.05 27.37 7.67
C VAL A 34 4.92 26.88 6.76
N CYS A 35 4.51 27.67 5.77
CA CYS A 35 3.48 27.27 4.81
C CYS A 35 3.87 26.00 4.04
N LEU A 36 5.10 25.94 3.54
CA LEU A 36 5.61 24.76 2.84
C LEU A 36 5.66 23.54 3.77
N SER A 37 6.03 23.73 5.04
CA SER A 37 6.06 22.64 6.03
C SER A 37 4.65 22.11 6.33
N ILE A 38 3.65 22.99 6.41
CA ILE A 38 2.24 22.59 6.59
C ILE A 38 1.73 21.84 5.35
N ILE A 39 2.07 22.33 4.14
CA ILE A 39 1.71 21.64 2.89
C ILE A 39 2.35 20.25 2.84
N VAL A 40 3.63 20.13 3.19
CA VAL A 40 4.32 18.83 3.25
C VAL A 40 3.68 17.92 4.29
N LEU A 41 3.35 18.41 5.48
CA LEU A 41 2.65 17.63 6.51
C LEU A 41 1.27 17.16 6.02
N TRP A 42 0.52 18.03 5.35
CA TRP A 42 -0.76 17.66 4.76
C TRP A 42 -0.62 16.54 3.74
N LEU A 43 0.29 16.68 2.77
CA LEU A 43 0.48 15.71 1.69
C LEU A 43 1.11 14.40 2.16
N ALA A 44 2.01 14.44 3.14
CA ALA A 44 2.74 13.27 3.59
C ALA A 44 2.02 12.47 4.68
N VAL A 45 1.14 13.12 5.46
CA VAL A 45 0.55 12.50 6.66
C VAL A 45 -0.98 12.59 6.65
N LEU A 46 -1.54 13.81 6.67
CA LEU A 46 -2.97 13.99 6.93
C LEU A 46 -3.85 13.55 5.77
N ALA A 47 -3.49 13.87 4.53
CA ALA A 47 -4.26 13.48 3.36
C ALA A 47 -4.26 11.96 3.13
N PRO A 48 -3.11 11.25 3.14
CA PRO A 48 -3.11 9.79 3.03
C PRO A 48 -3.84 9.10 4.19
N TRP A 49 -3.69 9.62 5.42
CA TRP A 49 -4.43 9.12 6.59
C TRP A 49 -5.95 9.27 6.41
N TRP A 50 -6.40 10.44 5.95
CA TRP A 50 -7.82 10.70 5.70
C TRP A 50 -8.39 9.77 4.63
N VAL A 51 -7.66 9.56 3.54
CA VAL A 51 -8.04 8.59 2.50
C VAL A 51 -8.18 7.20 3.12
N GLY A 52 -7.21 6.74 3.92
CA GLY A 52 -7.28 5.43 4.57
C GLY A 52 -8.49 5.26 5.51
N VAL A 53 -8.83 6.30 6.30
CA VAL A 53 -10.03 6.26 7.16
C VAL A 53 -11.30 6.20 6.31
N ASN A 54 -11.37 7.02 5.26
CA ASN A 54 -12.51 7.02 4.34
C ASN A 54 -12.64 5.66 3.64
N ASP A 55 -11.54 5.08 3.17
CA ASP A 55 -11.54 3.77 2.53
C ASP A 55 -11.97 2.67 3.50
N GLN A 56 -11.49 2.70 4.74
CA GLN A 56 -11.91 1.74 5.76
C GLN A 56 -13.39 1.86 6.11
N TRP A 57 -13.96 3.07 6.10
CA TRP A 57 -15.40 3.27 6.34
C TRP A 57 -16.28 2.82 5.17
N ASN A 58 -15.82 3.04 3.94
CA ASN A 58 -16.60 2.70 2.75
C ASN A 58 -16.42 1.24 2.32
N TYR A 59 -15.25 0.65 2.55
CA TYR A 59 -14.85 -0.66 2.01
C TYR A 59 -14.43 -1.67 3.08
N GLY A 60 -14.17 -1.24 4.32
CA GLY A 60 -13.71 -2.11 5.40
C GLY A 60 -12.23 -2.48 5.31
N ASN A 61 -11.82 -3.42 6.17
CA ASN A 61 -10.54 -4.11 6.06
C ASN A 61 -10.85 -5.50 5.50
N SER A 62 -10.17 -5.92 4.42
CA SER A 62 -10.16 -7.31 3.97
C SER A 62 -8.72 -7.78 3.81
N ARG A 63 -8.45 -9.04 4.17
CA ARG A 63 -7.16 -9.70 3.92
C ARG A 63 -7.33 -10.70 2.79
N LEU A 64 -6.83 -10.32 1.62
CA LEU A 64 -6.81 -11.16 0.43
C LEU A 64 -5.42 -11.76 0.24
N THR A 65 -5.39 -13.03 -0.14
CA THR A 65 -4.20 -13.70 -0.64
C THR A 65 -4.42 -14.08 -2.08
N GLN A 66 -3.40 -13.82 -2.90
CA GLN A 66 -3.40 -14.15 -4.32
C GLN A 66 -2.27 -15.13 -4.62
N LEU A 67 -2.54 -16.07 -5.51
CA LEU A 67 -1.57 -17.06 -5.95
C LEU A 67 -1.83 -17.39 -7.43
N ASP A 68 -0.80 -17.30 -8.25
CA ASP A 68 -0.85 -17.82 -9.63
C ASP A 68 -0.12 -19.16 -9.67
N ALA A 69 -0.79 -20.19 -10.18
CA ALA A 69 -0.18 -21.52 -10.33
C ALA A 69 -0.79 -22.30 -11.50
N ASP A 70 0.05 -23.07 -12.18
CA ASP A 70 -0.44 -24.12 -13.08
C ASP A 70 -0.80 -25.36 -12.26
N VAL A 71 -2.10 -25.62 -12.17
CA VAL A 71 -2.67 -26.76 -11.44
C VAL A 71 -3.21 -27.83 -12.39
N GLY A 72 -2.85 -27.79 -13.68
CA GLY A 72 -3.33 -28.74 -14.67
C GLY A 72 -4.75 -28.47 -15.17
N HIS A 73 -5.33 -27.30 -14.88
CA HIS A 73 -6.65 -26.87 -15.36
C HIS A 73 -6.56 -26.07 -16.67
N ASN A 74 -5.81 -26.60 -17.64
CA ASN A 74 -5.56 -25.98 -18.95
C ASN A 74 -4.81 -24.65 -18.88
N GLY A 75 -3.76 -24.58 -18.05
CA GLY A 75 -2.85 -23.45 -17.93
C GLY A 75 -2.77 -22.91 -16.50
N VAL A 76 -2.25 -21.70 -16.37
CA VAL A 76 -2.16 -21.01 -15.08
C VAL A 76 -3.56 -20.60 -14.63
N SER A 77 -3.87 -20.85 -13.36
CA SER A 77 -5.03 -20.35 -12.65
C SER A 77 -4.59 -19.25 -11.67
N HIS A 78 -5.39 -18.19 -11.58
CA HIS A 78 -5.28 -17.17 -10.55
C HIS A 78 -6.22 -17.51 -9.40
N PHE A 79 -5.67 -17.65 -8.20
CA PHE A 79 -6.42 -17.92 -6.99
C PHE A 79 -6.54 -16.66 -6.14
N ILE A 80 -7.74 -16.40 -5.64
CA ILE A 80 -8.00 -15.38 -4.62
C ILE A 80 -8.57 -16.10 -3.42
N ALA A 81 -7.97 -15.92 -2.25
CA ALA A 81 -8.48 -16.46 -1.00
C ALA A 81 -8.75 -15.35 0.00
N GLU A 82 -9.90 -15.45 0.66
CA GLU A 82 -10.32 -14.54 1.70
C GLU A 82 -11.05 -15.25 2.83
N TYR A 83 -11.13 -14.58 3.97
CA TYR A 83 -11.96 -15.01 5.07
C TYR A 83 -13.18 -14.10 5.19
N TYR A 84 -14.35 -14.64 4.87
CA TYR A 84 -15.60 -13.91 4.77
C TYR A 84 -16.69 -14.62 5.58
N HIS A 85 -17.38 -13.91 6.47
CA HIS A 85 -18.52 -14.44 7.25
C HIS A 85 -18.31 -15.81 7.95
N HIS A 86 -17.12 -16.05 8.52
CA HIS A 86 -16.73 -17.33 9.14
C HIS A 86 -16.44 -18.48 8.18
N GLU A 87 -16.20 -18.14 6.92
CA GLU A 87 -15.88 -19.09 5.86
C GLU A 87 -14.57 -18.66 5.18
N ILE A 88 -13.79 -19.65 4.78
CA ILE A 88 -12.72 -19.45 3.81
C ILE A 88 -13.35 -19.55 2.44
N VAL A 89 -13.23 -18.49 1.66
CA VAL A 89 -13.68 -18.44 0.27
C VAL A 89 -12.44 -18.41 -0.61
N ILE A 90 -12.35 -19.37 -1.53
CA ILE A 90 -11.29 -19.43 -2.53
C ILE A 90 -11.95 -19.38 -3.90
N ILE A 91 -11.51 -18.45 -4.73
CA ILE A 91 -11.96 -18.30 -6.11
C ILE A 91 -10.79 -18.68 -7.00
N GLU A 92 -11.00 -19.67 -7.85
CA GLU A 92 -10.09 -20.04 -8.94
C GLU A 92 -10.57 -19.40 -10.24
N LEU A 93 -9.69 -18.63 -10.88
CA LEU A 93 -9.90 -18.02 -12.18
C LEU A 93 -8.87 -18.57 -13.18
N PRO A 94 -9.23 -19.56 -14.01
CA PRO A 94 -8.34 -20.04 -15.06
C PRO A 94 -8.05 -18.92 -16.07
N LEU A 95 -6.76 -18.58 -16.29
CA LEU A 95 -6.41 -17.47 -17.20
C LEU A 95 -6.72 -17.81 -18.67
N SER A 96 -6.75 -19.10 -19.03
CA SER A 96 -7.06 -19.56 -20.39
C SER A 96 -8.55 -19.42 -20.73
N ASN A 97 -9.44 -19.61 -19.75
CA ASN A 97 -10.87 -19.40 -19.90
C ASN A 97 -11.52 -19.00 -18.56
N PRO A 98 -11.67 -17.69 -18.29
CA PRO A 98 -12.24 -17.22 -17.02
C PRO A 98 -13.70 -17.64 -16.77
N ASN A 99 -14.43 -18.09 -17.80
CA ASN A 99 -15.80 -18.57 -17.64
C ASN A 99 -15.88 -19.93 -16.94
N THR A 100 -14.76 -20.66 -16.79
CA THR A 100 -14.69 -21.93 -16.07
C THR A 100 -14.12 -21.76 -14.66
N HIS A 101 -14.49 -20.66 -14.00
CA HIS A 101 -14.07 -20.40 -12.62
C HIS A 101 -14.71 -21.38 -11.64
N HIS A 102 -14.02 -21.61 -10.53
CA HIS A 102 -14.54 -22.40 -9.42
C HIS A 102 -14.50 -21.58 -8.14
N VAL A 103 -15.48 -21.80 -7.26
CA VAL A 103 -15.51 -21.21 -5.92
C VAL A 103 -15.52 -22.35 -4.91
N TYR A 104 -14.63 -22.29 -3.94
CA TYR A 104 -14.51 -23.27 -2.87
C TYR A 104 -14.79 -22.59 -1.54
N ILE A 105 -15.81 -23.07 -0.83
CA ILE A 105 -16.22 -22.52 0.47
C ILE A 105 -15.94 -23.55 1.56
N MET A 106 -15.30 -23.10 2.64
CA MET A 106 -15.04 -23.95 3.80
C MET A 106 -15.46 -23.23 5.08
N ALA A 107 -16.46 -23.78 5.76
CA ALA A 107 -17.08 -23.19 6.96
C ALA A 107 -16.56 -23.80 8.27
N GLY A 108 -16.65 -23.04 9.36
CA GLY A 108 -16.42 -23.54 10.73
C GLY A 108 -14.95 -23.75 11.09
N LEU A 109 -14.02 -23.10 10.39
CA LEU A 109 -12.58 -23.37 10.52
C LEU A 109 -11.85 -22.40 11.46
N TYR A 110 -12.47 -21.26 11.80
CA TYR A 110 -11.86 -20.22 12.62
C TYR A 110 -12.93 -19.45 13.40
N GLU A 111 -12.72 -19.26 14.70
CA GLU A 111 -13.63 -18.50 15.58
C GLU A 111 -12.98 -17.23 16.15
N GLY A 112 -11.83 -16.82 15.61
CA GLY A 112 -11.17 -15.59 16.05
C GLY A 112 -11.97 -14.34 15.70
N LYS A 113 -11.85 -13.30 16.54
CA LYS A 113 -12.54 -12.01 16.36
C LYS A 113 -12.03 -11.16 15.19
N ASN A 114 -10.85 -11.46 14.66
CA ASN A 114 -10.24 -10.68 13.57
C ASN A 114 -10.27 -11.47 12.27
N GLN A 115 -10.36 -10.81 11.12
CA GLN A 115 -10.15 -11.47 9.83
C GLN A 115 -8.69 -11.95 9.71
N PRO A 116 -8.43 -13.27 9.64
CA PRO A 116 -7.09 -13.79 9.44
C PRO A 116 -6.67 -13.66 7.97
N ALA A 117 -5.37 -13.81 7.71
CA ALA A 117 -4.90 -14.00 6.33
C ALA A 117 -4.97 -15.50 6.00
N ILE A 118 -5.55 -15.84 4.85
CA ILE A 118 -5.54 -17.20 4.31
C ILE A 118 -4.24 -17.39 3.56
N LEU A 119 -3.54 -18.50 3.74
CA LEU A 119 -2.32 -18.82 3.01
C LEU A 119 -2.62 -19.93 2.01
N LEU A 120 -2.17 -19.74 0.78
CA LEU A 120 -2.28 -20.72 -0.28
C LEU A 120 -0.89 -21.21 -0.67
N SER A 121 -0.78 -22.50 -0.95
CA SER A 121 0.41 -23.09 -1.56
C SER A 121 0.04 -24.31 -2.38
N ILE A 122 0.90 -24.70 -3.31
CA ILE A 122 0.68 -25.85 -4.19
C ILE A 122 1.62 -26.97 -3.79
N ALA A 123 1.08 -28.19 -3.67
CA ALA A 123 1.85 -29.40 -3.42
C ALA A 123 1.09 -30.61 -3.93
N ASP A 124 1.78 -31.66 -4.39
CA ASP A 124 1.16 -32.97 -4.61
C ASP A 124 1.07 -33.69 -3.24
N ALA A 125 -0.05 -33.52 -2.55
CA ALA A 125 -0.21 -33.92 -1.15
C ALA A 125 -0.64 -35.38 -1.01
N ASN A 126 -1.33 -35.92 -2.02
CA ASN A 126 -1.77 -37.32 -2.06
C ASN A 126 -0.85 -38.23 -2.91
N HIS A 127 0.18 -37.67 -3.54
CA HIS A 127 1.14 -38.37 -4.43
C HIS A 127 0.48 -38.96 -5.69
N ASP A 128 -0.54 -38.29 -6.24
CA ASP A 128 -1.21 -38.71 -7.48
C ASP A 128 -0.62 -38.06 -8.75
N GLY A 129 0.39 -37.19 -8.57
CA GLY A 129 1.06 -36.47 -9.64
C GLY A 129 0.34 -35.22 -10.11
N LYS A 130 -0.77 -34.82 -9.46
CA LYS A 130 -1.48 -33.57 -9.72
C LYS A 130 -1.16 -32.53 -8.64
N PRO A 131 -1.06 -31.24 -8.98
CA PRO A 131 -0.84 -30.21 -7.98
C PRO A 131 -2.12 -29.96 -7.15
N ASP A 132 -2.10 -30.29 -5.86
CA ASP A 132 -3.18 -29.97 -4.91
C ASP A 132 -3.02 -28.56 -4.34
N LEU A 133 -4.14 -27.99 -3.86
CA LEU A 133 -4.16 -26.67 -3.22
C LEU A 133 -4.17 -26.84 -1.70
N VAL A 134 -3.07 -26.46 -1.06
CA VAL A 134 -2.92 -26.44 0.40
C VAL A 134 -3.37 -25.08 0.93
N VAL A 135 -4.29 -25.11 1.89
CA VAL A 135 -4.92 -23.93 2.48
C VAL A 135 -4.60 -23.90 3.98
N ALA A 136 -4.07 -22.80 4.47
CA ALA A 136 -3.78 -22.60 5.88
C ALA A 136 -4.28 -21.25 6.37
N ILE A 137 -4.45 -21.11 7.68
CA ILE A 137 -4.76 -19.83 8.31
C ILE A 137 -3.51 -19.32 9.01
N LYS A 138 -3.06 -18.11 8.62
CA LYS A 138 -1.85 -17.49 9.19
C LYS A 138 -1.95 -17.39 10.71
N ASP A 139 -0.84 -17.72 11.38
CA ASP A 139 -0.69 -17.70 12.84
C ASP A 139 -1.61 -18.69 13.60
N THR A 140 -2.02 -19.77 12.95
CA THR A 140 -2.80 -20.87 13.57
C THR A 140 -2.23 -22.24 13.17
N ASN A 141 -2.70 -23.30 13.83
CA ASN A 141 -2.41 -24.70 13.43
C ASN A 141 -3.39 -25.24 12.39
N PHE A 142 -4.29 -24.40 11.85
CA PHE A 142 -5.25 -24.85 10.86
C PHE A 142 -4.60 -24.97 9.48
N GLN A 143 -4.70 -26.16 8.90
CA GLN A 143 -4.30 -26.46 7.53
C GLN A 143 -5.22 -27.54 6.96
N THR A 144 -5.62 -27.38 5.71
CA THR A 144 -6.39 -28.36 4.94
C THR A 144 -5.88 -28.43 3.51
N VAL A 145 -6.27 -29.47 2.79
CA VAL A 145 -5.90 -29.69 1.39
C VAL A 145 -7.16 -29.84 0.57
N LEU A 146 -7.22 -29.10 -0.53
CA LEU A 146 -8.19 -29.29 -1.59
C LEU A 146 -7.51 -30.14 -2.67
N TYR A 147 -8.01 -31.37 -2.87
CA TYR A 147 -7.39 -32.35 -3.76
C TYR A 147 -7.82 -32.14 -5.20
N ASN A 148 -6.85 -32.15 -6.11
CA ASN A 148 -7.06 -31.91 -7.52
C ASN A 148 -7.70 -33.10 -8.23
N THR A 149 -8.87 -32.90 -8.81
CA THR A 149 -9.60 -33.94 -9.54
C THR A 149 -9.24 -33.98 -11.04
N GLY A 150 -8.51 -32.99 -11.52
CA GLY A 150 -8.07 -32.80 -12.91
C GLY A 150 -8.77 -31.64 -13.62
N THR A 151 -9.93 -31.21 -13.13
CA THR A 151 -10.66 -30.04 -13.65
C THR A 151 -11.11 -29.07 -12.56
N ALA A 152 -11.07 -29.48 -11.30
CA ALA A 152 -11.49 -28.74 -10.13
C ALA A 152 -10.85 -29.38 -8.88
N PHE A 153 -11.01 -28.74 -7.73
CA PHE A 153 -10.63 -29.33 -6.45
C PHE A 153 -11.81 -29.93 -5.66
N SER A 154 -11.51 -30.93 -4.84
CA SER A 154 -12.42 -31.58 -3.89
C SER A 154 -11.97 -31.35 -2.45
N GLY A 155 -12.92 -31.19 -1.51
CA GLY A 155 -12.63 -30.95 -0.08
C GLY A 155 -13.20 -29.65 0.49
N GLY A 156 -13.69 -28.75 -0.36
CA GLY A 156 -14.57 -27.63 0.01
C GLY A 156 -16.02 -27.95 -0.31
N GLN A 157 -16.97 -27.29 0.35
CA GLN A 157 -18.35 -27.25 -0.14
C GLN A 157 -18.32 -26.43 -1.45
N GLN A 158 -18.80 -27.03 -2.53
CA GLN A 158 -18.92 -26.39 -3.85
C GLN A 158 -20.30 -25.75 -3.99
#